data_AF-A0A0G0PNM3-F1
#
_entry.id   AF-A0A0G0PNM3-F1
#
_cell.length_a   1.000
_cell.length_b   1.000
_cell.length_c   1.000
_cell.angle_alpha   90.00
_cell.angle_beta   90.00
_cell.angle_gamma   90.00
#
_symmetry.space_group_name_H-M   'P 1'
#
loop_
_entity.id
_entity.type
_entity.pdbx_description
1 polymer ?
#
loop_
_entity_poly.entity_id
_entity_poly.type
_entity_poly.pdbx_seq_one_letter_code
_entity_poly.pdbx_strand_id
1 'polypeptide(L)' 'MDIKVPPHDDESEKSVLGAILIDKDALAEVVDFLRPEFFYNDLHGMVYDAML' A
#
# COMPACT_ATOMS: atom_id res chain seq x y z
N MET A 1 17.80 -2.06 -23.46
CA MET A 1 16.98 -3.16 -22.89
C MET A 1 15.77 -2.49 -22.29
N ASP A 2 14.58 -2.76 -22.81
CA ASP A 2 13.35 -2.34 -22.13
C ASP A 2 13.28 -3.10 -20.81
N ILE A 3 13.58 -2.41 -19.72
CA ILE A 3 13.39 -2.95 -18.38
C ILE A 3 11.86 -3.00 -18.20
N LYS A 4 11.30 -4.19 -18.38
CA LYS A 4 9.86 -4.42 -18.22
C LYS A 4 9.57 -4.29 -16.73
N VAL A 5 9.13 -3.11 -16.32
CA VAL A 5 8.71 -2.86 -14.94
C VAL A 5 7.39 -3.59 -14.74
N PRO A 6 7.23 -4.38 -13.66
CA PRO A 6 5.95 -4.95 -13.30
C PRO A 6 4.87 -3.86 -13.21
N PRO A 7 3.63 -4.12 -13.63
CA PRO A 7 2.54 -3.14 -13.48
C PRO A 7 2.34 -2.78 -12.01
N HIS A 8 2.38 -1.49 -11.70
CA HIS A 8 2.16 -0.91 -10.37
C HIS A 8 1.64 0.52 -10.52
N ASP A 9 1.14 1.11 -9.44
CA ASP A 9 0.68 2.50 -9.40
C ASP A 9 1.02 3.15 -8.05
N ASP A 10 2.09 3.94 -8.05
CA ASP A 10 2.59 4.66 -6.87
C ASP A 10 1.56 5.63 -6.27
N GLU A 11 0.70 6.25 -7.08
CA GLU A 11 -0.30 7.20 -6.58
C GLU A 11 -1.45 6.48 -5.89
N SER A 12 -1.84 5.32 -6.41
CA SER A 12 -2.81 4.44 -5.76
C SER A 12 -2.30 3.94 -4.40
N GLU A 13 -1.04 3.53 -4.31
CA GLU A 13 -0.42 3.11 -3.03
C GLU A 13 -0.43 4.22 -1.98
N LYS A 14 0.01 5.44 -2.34
CA LYS A 14 -0.04 6.60 -1.44
C LYS A 14 -1.46 6.93 -1.01
N SER A 15 -2.42 6.81 -1.92
CA SER A 15 -3.83 7.10 -1.64
C SER A 15 -4.41 6.13 -0.61
N VAL A 16 -4.07 4.84 -0.69
CA VAL A 16 -4.47 3.84 0.31
C VAL A 16 -3.89 4.17 1.69
N LEU A 17 -2.59 4.44 1.77
CA LEU A 17 -1.93 4.82 3.03
C LEU A 17 -2.52 6.11 3.61
N GLY A 18 -2.79 7.10 2.76
CA GLY A 18 -3.43 8.35 3.15
C GLY A 18 -4.85 8.16 3.68
N ALA A 19 -5.64 7.28 3.05
CA ALA A 19 -6.99 6.96 3.52
C ALA A 19 -6.97 6.35 4.93
N ILE A 20 -6.08 5.38 5.17
CA ILE A 20 -5.91 4.75 6.50
C ILE A 20 -5.42 5.75 7.54
N LEU A 21 -4.53 6.67 7.15
CA LEU A 21 -4.01 7.69 8.07
C LEU A 21 -5.08 8.70 8.49
N ILE A 22 -6.02 9.04 7.59
CA ILE A 22 -7.13 9.95 7.87
C ILE A 22 -8.22 9.25 8.68
N ASP A 23 -8.55 8.02 8.32
CA ASP A 23 -9.58 7.21 8.96
C ASP A 23 -9.05 5.83 9.31
N LYS A 24 -8.87 5.60 10.61
CA LYS A 24 -8.41 4.30 11.14
C LYS A 24 -9.36 3.15 10.82
N ASP A 25 -10.65 3.42 10.61
CA ASP A 25 -11.64 2.39 10.32
C ASP A 25 -11.49 1.87 8.87
N ALA A 26 -10.86 2.66 7.98
CA ALA A 26 -10.50 2.24 6.62
C ALA A 26 -9.51 1.07 6.60
N LEU A 27 -8.67 0.92 7.64
CA LEU A 27 -7.77 -0.25 7.74
C LEU A 27 -8.57 -1.56 7.85
N ALA A 28 -9.67 -1.55 8.60
CA ALA A 28 -10.50 -2.73 8.81
C ALA A 28 -11.16 -3.22 7.50
N GLU A 29 -11.37 -2.33 6.53
CA GLU A 29 -11.93 -2.69 5.22
C GLU A 29 -10.95 -3.48 4.33
N VAL A 30 -9.64 -3.32 4.56
CA VAL A 30 -8.61 -3.87 3.67
C VAL A 30 -7.73 -4.94 4.32
N VAL A 31 -7.62 -4.97 5.65
CA VAL A 31 -6.68 -5.84 6.39
C VAL A 31 -6.85 -7.34 6.13
N ASP A 32 -8.05 -7.76 5.74
CA ASP A 32 -8.36 -9.16 5.42
C ASP A 32 -7.65 -9.66 4.15
N PHE A 33 -7.29 -8.76 3.22
CA PHE A 33 -6.70 -9.14 1.94
C PHE A 33 -5.44 -8.36 1.57
N LEU A 34 -5.28 -7.11 1.98
CA LEU A 34 -4.09 -6.31 1.68
C LEU A 34 -2.95 -6.70 2.62
N ARG A 35 -1.77 -6.94 2.05
CA ARG A 35 -0.56 -7.29 2.80
C ARG A 35 0.56 -6.30 2.51
N PRO A 36 1.48 -6.03 3.45
CA PRO A 36 2.62 -5.14 3.22
C PRO A 36 3.42 -5.50 1.96
N GLU A 37 3.57 -6.79 1.67
CA GLU A 37 4.35 -7.30 0.52
C GLU A 37 3.65 -7.09 -0.84
N PHE A 38 2.40 -6.60 -0.84
CA PHE A 38 1.67 -6.31 -2.08
C PHE A 38 1.95 -4.92 -2.62
N PHE A 39 2.54 -4.03 -1.81
CA PHE A 39 3.05 -2.75 -2.29
C PHE A 39 4.29 -3.01 -3.14
N TYR A 40 4.34 -2.38 -4.32
CA TYR A 40 5.52 -2.43 -5.18
C TYR A 40 6.66 -1.58 -4.60
N ASN A 41 6.32 -0.47 -3.95
CA ASN A 41 7.29 0.35 -3.23
C ASN A 41 7.51 -0.18 -1.81
N ASP A 42 8.71 -0.71 -1.54
CA ASP A 42 9.09 -1.25 -0.22
C ASP A 42 8.83 -0.27 0.93
N LEU A 43 9.03 1.04 0.71
CA LEU A 43 8.79 2.04 1.75
C LEU A 43 7.29 2.19 2.06
N HIS A 44 6.42 2.09 1.05
CA HIS A 44 4.98 2.10 1.28
C HIS A 44 4.53 0.85 2.03
N GLY A 45 5.08 -0.31 1.68
CA GLY A 45 4.85 -1.56 2.41
C GLY A 45 5.25 -1.47 3.89
N MET A 46 6.43 -0.90 4.18
CA MET A 46 6.89 -0.65 5.57
C MET A 46 5.96 0.29 6.35
N VAL A 47 5.41 1.32 5.69
CA VAL A 47 4.44 2.21 6.33
C VAL A 47 3.14 1.46 6.64
N TYR A 48 2.64 0.65 5.71
CA TYR A 48 1.45 -0.16 5.94
C TYR A 48 1.66 -1.16 7.08
N ASP A 49 2.80 -1.85 7.12
CA ASP A 49 3.15 -2.79 8.21
C ASP A 49 3.16 -2.11 9.59
N ALA A 50 3.65 -0.88 9.65
CA ALA A 50 3.63 -0.09 10.89
C ALA A 50 2.23 0.38 11.32
N MET A 51 1.23 0.32 10.43
CA MET A 51 -0.17 0.66 10.72
C MET A 51 -0.99 -0.53 11.22
N LEU A 52 -0.55 -1.77 10.96
CA LEU A 52 -1.18 -3.02 11.42
C LEU A 52 -1.09 -3.19 12.94
#